data_AF-A0A971FU06-F1
#
_entry.id   AF-A0A971FU06-F1
#
_cell.length_a   1.000
_cell.length_b   1.000
_cell.length_c   1.000
_cell.angle_alpha   90.00
_cell.angle_beta   90.00
_cell.angle_gamma   90.00
#
_symmetry.space_group_name_H-M   'P 1'
#
loop_
_entity.id
_entity.type
_entity.pdbx_description
1 polymer ?
#
loop_
_entity_poly.entity_id
_entity_poly.type
_entity_poly.pdbx_seq_one_letter_code
_entity_poly.pdbx_strand_id
1 'polypeptide(L)'
;MKEDQERNTGTVKTVSSQKTKKAQDESIMKNLPQDVEWIKQPYALSVMRGDLSLTQTHIMVELMGALQVKINDFIAHMGEEGNAVFKEEDFGEDGLAHVDVSLAAVSNRPDYYNDVENMAYRLMGATIKRPEEVDGMKMMKLSHVFDSIMVPSEDNDRGRRKGFIRFNFNRGQARDIFDFTRYSKYIKAVARNSSSQYTSRLYMIITAYKSFGRWEVEYSELRKILGFLAYEEVENGKWSWVEKKYTEYRQFKRRVLNTAADELRELAEQGEADCYFEFQEIYPEGRKNGTPEKILFTITISDLGKQQNHSASHAKKLIAITVYLKEEFKFRVSEVSQLLKRVNEENIDNFIAKMYEVKKYIEKKGSNIADKKKYAFTALRNVISDYEEVIAEEIKREEKMQLHESEMPLDRKKSSSSSQWDNMSFTDPAFRDILTSSFGARIFTMYFMQVRIVSFHNGVVLLHIPHEEVSDYIDSNNLLAQLKDALSSVMGKIQSIDYLIG
;
A
#
# COMPACT_ATOMS: atom_id res chain seq x y z
N MET A 1 -75.66 16.45 32.98
CA MET A 1 -75.55 15.63 34.21
C MET A 1 -74.23 14.89 34.15
N LYS A 2 -73.30 15.25 35.06
CA LYS A 2 -72.19 14.46 35.64
C LYS A 2 -71.13 13.87 34.68
N GLU A 3 -69.85 13.80 34.97
CA GLU A 3 -68.97 14.24 36.06
C GLU A 3 -67.52 14.03 35.54
N ASP A 4 -66.64 14.97 35.91
CA ASP A 4 -65.21 14.92 36.25
C ASP A 4 -64.18 13.90 35.69
N GLN A 5 -63.08 14.50 35.21
CA GLN A 5 -61.65 14.28 35.53
C GLN A 5 -61.16 12.89 36.00
N GLU A 6 -60.12 12.35 35.35
CA GLU A 6 -58.75 12.30 35.91
C GLU A 6 -57.71 11.65 34.96
N ARG A 7 -56.57 12.35 34.84
CA ARG A 7 -55.16 11.89 34.72
C ARG A 7 -54.83 10.65 33.87
N ASN A 8 -54.08 10.86 32.79
CA ASN A 8 -52.91 10.02 32.54
C ASN A 8 -51.74 10.83 31.92
N THR A 9 -50.76 11.10 32.77
CA THR A 9 -49.39 11.51 32.44
C THR A 9 -48.62 10.31 31.91
N GLY A 10 -47.91 10.42 30.77
CA GLY A 10 -46.88 9.45 30.43
C GLY A 10 -46.53 9.31 28.95
N THR A 11 -45.40 9.92 28.58
CA THR A 11 -44.39 9.36 27.66
C THR A 11 -44.75 9.23 26.17
N VAL A 12 -44.63 10.33 25.43
CA VAL A 12 -44.34 10.29 23.99
C VAL A 12 -42.88 10.71 23.77
N LYS A 13 -42.18 9.95 22.92
CA LYS A 13 -40.82 10.14 22.35
C LYS A 13 -39.72 9.26 22.94
N THR A 14 -39.70 7.99 22.55
CA THR A 14 -38.46 7.18 22.54
C THR A 14 -38.41 6.13 21.43
N VAL A 15 -39.16 6.32 20.33
CA VAL A 15 -39.22 5.33 19.23
C VAL A 15 -38.64 5.88 17.91
N SER A 16 -38.50 7.21 17.74
CA SER A 16 -37.95 7.79 16.51
C SER A 16 -36.42 7.87 16.48
N SER A 17 -35.73 7.85 17.63
CA SER A 17 -34.26 7.95 17.69
C SER A 17 -33.54 6.62 17.55
N GLN A 18 -34.20 5.49 17.82
CA GLN A 18 -33.61 4.16 17.66
C GLN A 18 -33.63 3.67 16.21
N LYS A 19 -34.63 4.06 15.40
CA LYS A 19 -34.69 3.68 13.97
C LYS A 19 -33.66 4.42 13.11
N THR A 20 -33.34 5.67 13.44
CA THR A 20 -32.30 6.46 12.73
C THR A 20 -30.89 6.01 13.13
N LYS A 21 -30.64 5.68 14.41
CA LYS A 21 -29.36 5.06 14.81
C LYS A 21 -29.14 3.70 14.14
N LYS A 22 -30.15 2.84 14.07
CA LYS A 22 -30.01 1.53 13.41
C LYS A 22 -29.71 1.62 11.91
N ALA A 23 -30.23 2.65 11.22
CA ALA A 23 -29.94 2.92 9.81
C ALA A 23 -28.56 3.57 9.60
N GLN A 24 -28.09 4.40 10.54
CA GLN A 24 -26.72 4.93 10.54
C GLN A 24 -25.71 3.83 10.86
N ASP A 25 -25.98 2.99 11.86
CA ASP A 25 -25.17 1.83 12.24
C ASP A 25 -25.14 0.77 11.12
N GLU A 26 -26.23 0.54 10.38
CA GLU A 26 -26.24 -0.33 9.19
C GLU A 26 -25.43 0.28 8.02
N SER A 27 -25.36 1.60 7.88
CA SER A 27 -24.50 2.27 6.90
C SER A 27 -23.01 2.24 7.27
N ILE A 28 -22.70 2.33 8.57
CA ILE A 28 -21.36 2.22 9.12
C ILE A 28 -20.88 0.76 9.09
N MET A 29 -21.77 -0.22 9.32
CA MET A 29 -21.45 -1.65 9.19
C MET A 29 -21.30 -2.11 7.73
N LYS A 30 -21.89 -1.39 6.76
CA LYS A 30 -21.62 -1.59 5.33
C LYS A 30 -20.25 -1.04 4.89
N ASN A 31 -19.64 -0.18 5.72
CA ASN A 31 -18.34 0.45 5.53
C ASN A 31 -17.24 -0.15 6.45
N LEU A 32 -17.53 -1.26 7.14
CA LEU A 32 -16.46 -2.10 7.68
C LEU A 32 -15.69 -2.71 6.50
N PRO A 33 -14.35 -2.84 6.57
CA PRO A 33 -13.57 -3.42 5.50
C PRO A 33 -14.24 -4.72 5.03
N GLN A 34 -14.60 -4.80 3.74
CA GLN A 34 -14.65 -6.12 3.12
C GLN A 34 -13.33 -6.80 3.47
N ASP A 35 -13.33 -8.05 3.90
CA ASP A 35 -12.08 -8.80 4.10
C ASP A 35 -11.37 -8.88 2.74
N VAL A 36 -10.56 -7.86 2.44
CA VAL A 36 -9.89 -7.70 1.17
C VAL A 36 -8.71 -8.65 1.19
N GLU A 37 -8.73 -9.67 0.34
CA GLU A 37 -7.59 -10.56 0.17
C GLU A 37 -6.50 -9.81 -0.60
N TRP A 38 -5.41 -9.48 0.08
CA TRP A 38 -4.25 -8.80 -0.49
C TRP A 38 -3.23 -9.80 -1.01
N ILE A 39 -2.67 -9.51 -2.19
CA ILE A 39 -1.54 -10.23 -2.74
C ILE A 39 -0.33 -9.31 -2.78
N LYS A 40 0.77 -9.77 -2.15
CA LYS A 40 2.10 -9.17 -2.27
C LYS A 40 2.89 -9.93 -3.33
N GLN A 41 3.43 -9.22 -4.31
CA GLN A 41 4.14 -9.80 -5.45
C GLN A 41 5.43 -9.03 -5.74
N PRO A 42 6.57 -9.72 -5.96
CA PRO A 42 7.81 -9.07 -6.35
C PRO A 42 7.61 -8.22 -7.61
N TYR A 43 8.24 -7.04 -7.66
CA TYR A 43 8.10 -6.15 -8.82
C TYR A 43 8.50 -6.84 -10.13
N ALA A 44 9.51 -7.72 -10.09
CA ALA A 44 9.95 -8.50 -11.25
C ALA A 44 8.80 -9.28 -11.92
N LEU A 45 7.89 -9.87 -11.13
CA LEU A 45 6.73 -10.58 -11.66
C LEU A 45 5.64 -9.65 -12.19
N SER A 46 5.50 -8.45 -11.60
CA SER A 46 4.55 -7.45 -12.08
C SER A 46 4.92 -6.94 -13.48
N VAL A 47 6.22 -6.78 -13.77
CA VAL A 47 6.73 -6.37 -15.09
C VAL A 47 7.27 -7.51 -15.95
N MET A 48 7.00 -8.76 -15.58
CA MET A 48 7.36 -9.94 -16.35
C MET A 48 6.85 -9.82 -17.79
N ARG A 49 7.68 -10.02 -18.80
CA ARG A 49 7.30 -9.87 -20.21
C ARG A 49 6.54 -11.09 -20.71
N GLY A 50 5.46 -10.85 -21.45
CA GLY A 50 4.67 -11.85 -22.16
C GLY A 50 3.26 -11.37 -22.52
N ASP A 51 2.64 -11.93 -23.57
CA ASP A 51 1.21 -11.74 -23.89
C ASP A 51 0.39 -12.73 -23.04
N LEU A 52 0.30 -12.47 -21.73
CA LEU A 52 -0.44 -13.34 -20.83
C LEU A 52 -1.94 -13.23 -21.09
N SER A 53 -2.59 -14.37 -21.26
CA SER A 53 -4.06 -14.46 -21.25
C SER A 53 -4.62 -14.13 -19.86
N LEU A 54 -5.92 -13.83 -19.78
CA LEU A 54 -6.59 -13.61 -18.49
C LEU A 54 -6.45 -14.84 -17.57
N THR A 55 -6.62 -16.05 -18.10
CA THR A 55 -6.39 -17.30 -17.36
C THR A 55 -4.96 -17.41 -16.85
N GLN A 56 -3.96 -17.04 -17.66
CA GLN A 56 -2.56 -17.02 -17.23
C GLN A 56 -2.32 -16.00 -16.10
N THR A 57 -2.94 -14.82 -16.18
CA THR A 57 -2.88 -13.85 -15.09
C THR A 57 -3.53 -14.39 -13.82
N HIS A 58 -4.65 -15.11 -13.90
CA HIS A 58 -5.26 -15.76 -12.73
C HIS A 58 -4.35 -16.82 -12.13
N ILE A 59 -3.71 -17.66 -12.96
CA ILE A 59 -2.71 -18.63 -12.51
C ILE A 59 -1.59 -17.93 -11.73
N MET A 60 -1.06 -16.81 -12.24
CA MET A 60 -0.03 -16.04 -11.54
C MET A 60 -0.53 -15.47 -10.21
N VAL A 61 -1.76 -14.97 -10.16
CA VAL A 61 -2.38 -14.46 -8.91
C VAL A 61 -2.52 -15.58 -7.88
N GLU A 62 -2.98 -16.77 -8.27
CA GLU A 62 -3.11 -17.91 -7.35
C GLU A 62 -1.75 -18.48 -6.93
N LEU A 63 -0.76 -18.47 -7.82
CA LEU A 63 0.64 -18.81 -7.49
C LEU A 63 1.17 -17.88 -6.40
N MET A 64 0.98 -16.57 -6.56
CA MET A 64 1.39 -15.62 -5.53
C MET A 64 0.55 -15.74 -4.26
N GLY A 65 -0.72 -16.11 -4.38
CA GLY A 65 -1.60 -16.46 -3.27
C GLY A 65 -1.04 -17.59 -2.41
N ALA A 66 -0.61 -18.69 -3.05
CA ALA A 66 -0.01 -19.83 -2.37
C ALA A 66 1.28 -19.47 -1.62
N LEU A 67 1.98 -18.42 -2.06
CA LEU A 67 3.23 -17.96 -1.45
C LEU A 67 3.04 -16.89 -0.35
N GLN A 68 1.84 -16.36 -0.12
CA GLN A 68 1.65 -15.23 0.80
C GLN A 68 2.16 -15.49 2.22
N VAL A 69 2.06 -16.72 2.73
CA VAL A 69 2.59 -17.06 4.07
C VAL A 69 4.11 -16.87 4.11
N LYS A 70 4.85 -17.45 3.17
CA LYS A 70 6.31 -17.31 3.06
C LYS A 70 6.73 -15.86 2.81
N ILE A 71 5.99 -15.16 1.95
CA ILE A 71 6.26 -13.76 1.62
C ILE A 71 6.04 -12.85 2.83
N ASN A 72 4.98 -13.07 3.59
CA ASN A 72 4.71 -12.30 4.80
C ASN A 72 5.75 -12.56 5.89
N ASP A 73 6.20 -13.82 6.06
CA ASP A 73 7.31 -14.17 6.94
C ASP A 73 8.61 -13.46 6.51
N PHE A 74 8.96 -13.52 5.23
CA PHE A 74 10.12 -12.83 4.67
C PHE A 74 10.07 -11.33 4.93
N ILE A 75 8.94 -10.67 4.63
CA ILE A 75 8.79 -9.22 4.79
C ILE A 75 8.88 -8.81 6.27
N ALA A 76 8.34 -9.63 7.18
CA ALA A 76 8.38 -9.35 8.62
C ALA A 76 9.82 -9.34 9.17
N HIS A 77 10.72 -10.10 8.57
CA HIS A 77 12.13 -10.25 8.97
C HIS A 77 13.10 -9.60 7.96
N MET A 78 12.60 -8.67 7.13
CA MET A 78 13.40 -8.08 6.05
C MET A 78 14.61 -7.32 6.63
N GLY A 79 15.82 -7.67 6.16
CA GLY A 79 17.08 -7.09 6.65
C GLY A 79 17.89 -8.00 7.57
N GLU A 80 17.31 -9.11 8.04
CA GLU A 80 18.06 -10.17 8.71
C GLU A 80 18.98 -10.91 7.73
N GLU A 81 20.20 -11.21 8.17
CA GLU A 81 21.19 -11.90 7.35
C GLU A 81 20.71 -13.31 6.99
N GLY A 82 20.74 -13.64 5.69
CA GLY A 82 20.29 -14.93 5.19
C GLY A 82 18.77 -15.10 5.09
N ASN A 83 17.96 -14.06 5.37
CA ASN A 83 16.52 -14.13 5.17
C ASN A 83 16.18 -14.18 3.67
N ALA A 84 15.38 -15.18 3.27
CA ALA A 84 14.93 -15.41 1.89
C ALA A 84 13.52 -16.02 1.89
N VAL A 85 12.75 -15.74 0.82
CA VAL A 85 11.39 -16.31 0.66
C VAL A 85 11.41 -17.84 0.57
N PHE A 86 12.43 -18.37 -0.10
CA PHE A 86 12.72 -19.80 -0.14
C PHE A 86 13.97 -20.08 0.69
N LYS A 87 13.83 -20.89 1.74
CA LYS A 87 14.92 -21.35 2.60
C LYS A 87 15.55 -22.61 1.99
N GLU A 88 16.75 -23.01 2.43
CA GLU A 88 17.40 -24.21 1.88
C GLU A 88 16.56 -25.48 2.02
N GLU A 89 15.74 -25.58 3.08
CA GLU A 89 14.78 -26.67 3.30
C GLU A 89 13.62 -26.71 2.30
N ASP A 90 13.38 -25.62 1.56
CA ASP A 90 12.34 -25.56 0.53
C ASP A 90 12.79 -26.18 -0.80
N PHE A 91 14.10 -26.42 -0.97
CA PHE A 91 14.65 -27.03 -2.17
C PHE A 91 14.71 -28.55 -1.98
N GLY A 92 14.06 -29.27 -2.89
CA GLY A 92 14.09 -30.73 -2.91
C GLY A 92 15.47 -31.30 -3.22
N GLU A 93 15.56 -32.63 -3.26
CA GLU A 93 16.79 -33.34 -3.68
C GLU A 93 17.20 -33.00 -5.12
N ASP A 94 16.23 -32.62 -5.96
CA ASP A 94 16.44 -32.11 -7.32
C ASP A 94 16.98 -30.67 -7.36
N GLY A 95 17.09 -30.02 -6.20
CA GLY A 95 17.56 -28.65 -6.05
C GLY A 95 16.55 -27.59 -6.47
N LEU A 96 15.27 -27.95 -6.61
CA LEU A 96 14.18 -27.07 -7.01
C LEU A 96 13.24 -26.77 -5.84
N ALA A 97 12.76 -25.53 -5.77
CA ALA A 97 11.66 -25.16 -4.90
C ALA A 97 10.34 -25.38 -5.64
N HIS A 98 9.40 -26.09 -5.02
CA HIS A 98 8.11 -26.45 -5.61
C HIS A 98 6.98 -25.62 -5.03
N VAL A 99 6.12 -25.08 -5.90
CA VAL A 99 4.91 -24.36 -5.49
C VAL A 99 3.71 -24.92 -6.24
N ASP A 100 2.75 -25.47 -5.50
CA ASP A 100 1.55 -26.09 -6.07
C ASP A 100 0.37 -25.11 -6.07
N VAL A 101 -0.28 -24.96 -7.22
CA VAL A 101 -1.49 -24.18 -7.42
C VAL A 101 -2.64 -25.10 -7.76
N SER A 102 -3.69 -25.09 -6.95
CA SER A 102 -4.90 -25.86 -7.22
C SER A 102 -5.61 -25.37 -8.49
N LEU A 103 -6.01 -26.29 -9.37
CA LEU A 103 -6.82 -25.97 -10.55
C LEU A 103 -8.16 -25.34 -10.15
N ALA A 104 -8.72 -25.77 -9.01
CA ALA A 104 -9.96 -25.26 -8.46
C ALA A 104 -9.84 -23.80 -7.96
N ALA A 105 -8.63 -23.35 -7.61
CA ALA A 105 -8.39 -21.95 -7.24
C ALA A 105 -8.43 -21.05 -8.48
N VAL A 106 -7.95 -21.54 -9.62
CA VAL A 106 -7.94 -20.79 -10.88
C VAL A 106 -9.32 -20.77 -11.53
N SER A 107 -9.99 -21.92 -11.62
CA SER A 107 -11.32 -22.07 -12.22
C SER A 107 -12.22 -22.91 -11.34
N ASN A 108 -13.45 -22.44 -11.08
CA ASN A 108 -14.47 -23.21 -10.38
C ASN A 108 -15.15 -24.27 -11.28
N ARG A 109 -14.73 -24.37 -12.54
CA ARG A 109 -15.29 -25.24 -13.58
C ARG A 109 -14.29 -26.34 -13.96
N PRO A 110 -14.50 -27.58 -13.48
CA PRO A 110 -13.60 -28.70 -13.74
C PRO A 110 -13.41 -29.03 -15.22
N ASP A 111 -14.41 -28.74 -16.05
CA ASP A 111 -14.36 -28.92 -17.50
C ASP A 111 -13.32 -28.03 -18.19
N TYR A 112 -12.89 -26.93 -17.57
CA TYR A 112 -11.82 -26.06 -18.08
C TYR A 112 -10.43 -26.42 -17.58
N TYR A 113 -10.25 -27.47 -16.78
CA TYR A 113 -8.94 -27.79 -16.19
C TYR A 113 -7.86 -28.10 -17.23
N ASN A 114 -8.23 -28.72 -18.36
CA ASN A 114 -7.29 -28.94 -19.47
C ASN A 114 -6.87 -27.63 -20.12
N ASP A 115 -7.77 -26.65 -20.25
CA ASP A 115 -7.43 -25.34 -20.77
C ASP A 115 -6.54 -24.56 -19.81
N VAL A 116 -6.82 -24.63 -18.50
CA VAL A 116 -5.98 -24.04 -17.45
C VAL A 116 -4.56 -24.62 -17.49
N GLU A 117 -4.43 -25.95 -17.64
CA GLU A 117 -3.14 -26.62 -17.84
C GLU A 117 -2.42 -26.11 -19.11
N ASN A 118 -3.10 -26.09 -20.26
CA ASN A 118 -2.52 -25.62 -21.51
C ASN A 118 -2.07 -24.15 -21.41
N MET A 119 -2.80 -23.32 -20.68
CA MET A 119 -2.43 -21.94 -20.39
C MET A 119 -1.23 -21.86 -19.45
N ALA A 120 -1.12 -22.76 -18.47
CA ALA A 120 0.02 -22.85 -17.57
C ALA A 120 1.31 -23.19 -18.34
N TYR A 121 1.31 -24.16 -19.25
CA TYR A 121 2.50 -24.49 -20.04
C TYR A 121 3.02 -23.30 -20.86
N ARG A 122 2.13 -22.45 -21.36
CA ARG A 122 2.52 -21.23 -22.08
C ARG A 122 3.21 -20.18 -21.20
N LEU A 123 3.13 -20.28 -19.87
CA LEU A 123 3.89 -19.41 -18.96
C LEU A 123 5.39 -19.70 -18.98
N MET A 124 5.86 -20.82 -19.55
CA MET A 124 7.29 -21.07 -19.76
C MET A 124 7.96 -19.99 -20.64
N GLY A 125 7.20 -19.36 -21.54
CA GLY A 125 7.68 -18.25 -22.36
C GLY A 125 7.79 -16.92 -21.62
N ALA A 126 7.34 -16.83 -20.37
CA ALA A 126 7.37 -15.60 -19.61
C ALA A 126 8.79 -15.32 -19.09
N THR A 127 9.23 -14.06 -19.25
CA THR A 127 10.63 -13.68 -18.95
C THR A 127 10.71 -12.43 -18.09
N ILE A 128 11.78 -12.31 -17.33
CA ILE A 128 12.13 -11.10 -16.57
C ILE A 128 13.45 -10.53 -17.06
N LYS A 129 13.54 -9.20 -17.11
CA LYS A 129 14.77 -8.48 -17.45
C LYS A 129 15.32 -7.81 -16.20
N ARG A 130 16.60 -8.02 -15.90
CA ARG A 130 17.27 -7.44 -14.73
C ARG A 130 18.70 -6.98 -15.04
N PRO A 131 19.22 -5.96 -14.35
CA PRO A 131 20.64 -5.64 -14.43
C PRO A 131 21.46 -6.74 -13.75
N GLU A 132 22.60 -7.07 -14.33
CA GLU A 132 23.59 -8.00 -13.78
C GLU A 132 24.98 -7.45 -14.05
N GLU A 133 25.89 -7.57 -13.08
CA GLU A 133 27.28 -7.20 -13.27
C GLU A 133 28.08 -8.46 -13.60
N VAL A 134 28.70 -8.47 -14.77
CA VAL A 134 29.52 -9.58 -15.26
C VAL A 134 30.86 -8.99 -15.66
N ASP A 135 31.94 -9.45 -15.02
CA ASP A 135 33.31 -8.98 -15.27
C ASP A 135 33.46 -7.44 -15.18
N GLY A 136 32.76 -6.81 -14.22
CA GLY A 136 32.75 -5.36 -14.03
C GLY A 136 31.91 -4.57 -15.04
N MET A 137 31.24 -5.25 -15.98
CA MET A 137 30.32 -4.63 -16.94
C MET A 137 28.87 -4.79 -16.50
N LYS A 138 28.13 -3.68 -16.52
CA LYS A 138 26.68 -3.69 -16.29
C LYS A 138 25.97 -4.19 -17.53
N MET A 139 25.46 -5.41 -17.47
CA MET A 139 24.70 -6.09 -18.49
C MET A 139 23.22 -6.13 -18.11
N MET A 140 22.35 -6.34 -19.10
CA MET A 140 20.94 -6.66 -18.86
C MET A 140 20.71 -8.13 -19.16
N LYS A 141 20.42 -8.91 -18.12
CA LYS A 141 20.05 -10.33 -18.24
C LYS A 141 18.56 -10.46 -18.53
N LEU A 142 18.21 -11.33 -19.47
CA LEU A 142 16.84 -11.80 -19.69
C LEU A 142 16.78 -13.27 -19.28
N SER A 143 15.88 -13.61 -18.36
CA SER A 143 15.74 -14.97 -17.82
C SER A 143 14.29 -15.43 -17.84
N HIS A 144 14.07 -16.74 -17.98
CA HIS A 144 12.76 -17.34 -17.74
C HIS A 144 12.36 -17.23 -16.27
N VAL A 145 11.07 -17.09 -16.02
CA VAL A 145 10.51 -17.01 -14.67
C VAL A 145 10.49 -18.38 -13.98
N PHE A 146 10.14 -19.42 -14.72
CA PHE A 146 10.00 -20.78 -14.20
C PHE A 146 11.13 -21.65 -14.70
N ASP A 147 11.61 -22.56 -13.87
CA ASP A 147 12.51 -23.65 -14.28
C ASP A 147 11.73 -24.68 -15.08
N SER A 148 10.60 -25.11 -14.53
CA SER A 148 9.66 -26.03 -15.15
C SER A 148 8.26 -25.87 -14.57
N ILE A 149 7.26 -26.26 -15.36
CA ILE A 149 5.85 -26.31 -14.98
C ILE A 149 5.37 -27.73 -15.21
N MET A 150 4.87 -28.38 -14.16
CA MET A 150 4.45 -29.77 -14.20
C MET A 150 3.00 -29.91 -13.78
N VAL A 151 2.28 -30.82 -14.41
CA VAL A 151 0.93 -31.20 -14.02
C VAL A 151 0.93 -32.71 -13.82
N PRO A 152 0.49 -33.23 -12.66
CA PRO A 152 0.43 -34.66 -12.43
C PRO A 152 -0.47 -35.33 -13.47
N SER A 153 0.09 -36.27 -14.23
CA SER A 153 -0.64 -37.01 -15.27
C SER A 153 -1.70 -37.91 -14.66
N GLU A 154 -1.37 -38.72 -13.65
CA GLU A 154 -2.29 -39.55 -12.85
C GLU A 154 -1.63 -39.90 -11.52
N ASP A 155 -2.32 -39.85 -10.37
CA ASP A 155 -1.72 -40.35 -9.13
C ASP A 155 -2.74 -40.64 -8.01
N ASN A 156 -3.42 -41.77 -8.16
CA ASN A 156 -3.93 -42.59 -7.06
C ASN A 156 -4.39 -43.93 -7.66
N ASP A 157 -4.50 -44.97 -6.81
CA ASP A 157 -4.98 -46.33 -7.16
C ASP A 157 -6.38 -46.39 -7.83
N ARG A 158 -6.99 -45.23 -8.11
CA ARG A 158 -8.32 -45.04 -8.68
C ARG A 158 -8.33 -44.16 -9.95
N GLY A 159 -7.17 -43.80 -10.51
CA GLY A 159 -7.06 -43.08 -11.79
C GLY A 159 -7.59 -41.64 -11.76
N ARG A 160 -7.62 -40.98 -10.60
CA ARG A 160 -8.03 -39.56 -10.48
C ARG A 160 -6.82 -38.64 -10.48
N ARG A 161 -6.81 -37.70 -11.42
CA ARG A 161 -5.84 -36.62 -11.54
C ARG A 161 -5.74 -35.80 -10.24
N LYS A 162 -4.51 -35.59 -9.75
CA LYS A 162 -4.26 -34.63 -8.66
C LYS A 162 -4.44 -33.23 -9.24
N GLY A 163 -5.49 -32.53 -8.82
CA GLY A 163 -5.98 -31.30 -9.45
C GLY A 163 -5.15 -30.05 -9.16
N PHE A 164 -3.84 -30.07 -9.42
CA PHE A 164 -2.94 -28.93 -9.23
C PHE A 164 -1.90 -28.80 -10.36
N ILE A 165 -1.30 -27.62 -10.46
CA ILE A 165 -0.14 -27.31 -11.30
C ILE A 165 1.03 -27.02 -10.37
N ARG A 166 2.18 -27.62 -10.63
CA ARG A 166 3.42 -27.40 -9.90
C ARG A 166 4.34 -26.47 -10.68
N PHE A 167 4.73 -25.37 -10.04
CA PHE A 167 5.73 -24.42 -10.53
C PHE A 167 7.05 -24.66 -9.82
N ASN A 168 8.12 -24.81 -10.58
CA ASN A 168 9.45 -25.05 -10.04
C ASN A 168 10.36 -23.85 -10.25
N PHE A 169 11.18 -23.56 -9.24
CA PHE A 169 12.20 -22.52 -9.29
C PHE A 169 13.54 -23.12 -8.88
N ASN A 170 14.58 -22.91 -9.68
CA ASN A 170 15.93 -23.17 -9.23
C ASN A 170 16.40 -22.06 -8.27
N ARG A 171 17.51 -22.29 -7.53
CA ARG A 171 18.05 -21.32 -6.55
C ARG A 171 18.30 -19.93 -7.13
N GLY A 172 18.80 -19.87 -8.36
CA GLY A 172 19.06 -18.59 -9.04
C GLY A 172 17.77 -17.81 -9.28
N GLN A 173 16.74 -18.48 -9.80
CA GLN A 173 15.41 -17.89 -10.01
C GLN A 173 14.75 -17.50 -8.69
N ALA A 174 14.77 -18.37 -7.69
CA ALA A 174 14.19 -18.10 -6.37
C ALA A 174 14.79 -16.82 -5.75
N ARG A 175 16.12 -16.66 -5.84
CA ARG A 175 16.81 -15.44 -5.38
C ARG A 175 16.50 -14.22 -6.26
N ASP A 176 16.56 -14.37 -7.57
CA ASP A 176 16.53 -13.24 -8.50
C ASP A 176 15.11 -12.69 -8.74
N ILE A 177 14.08 -13.53 -8.61
CA ILE A 177 12.68 -13.17 -8.84
C ILE A 177 12.02 -12.66 -7.55
N PHE A 178 12.29 -13.32 -6.42
CA PHE A 178 11.64 -13.03 -5.14
C PHE A 178 12.41 -12.00 -4.31
N ASP A 179 12.92 -10.97 -5.00
CA ASP A 179 13.41 -9.75 -4.37
C ASP A 179 12.23 -8.79 -4.11
N PHE A 180 11.97 -8.52 -2.83
CA PHE A 180 10.91 -7.63 -2.37
C PHE A 180 11.40 -6.23 -2.00
N THR A 181 12.61 -5.83 -2.42
CA THR A 181 13.08 -4.43 -2.33
C THR A 181 12.07 -3.46 -2.97
N ARG A 182 11.38 -3.92 -4.01
CA ARG A 182 10.14 -3.32 -4.52
C ARG A 182 9.14 -4.43 -4.80
N TYR A 183 7.90 -4.22 -4.39
CA TYR A 183 6.83 -5.19 -4.62
C TYR A 183 5.50 -4.48 -4.84
N SER A 184 4.60 -5.16 -5.56
CA SER A 184 3.21 -4.77 -5.70
C SER A 184 2.40 -5.32 -4.53
N LYS A 185 1.55 -4.50 -3.93
CA LYS A 185 0.49 -4.96 -3.01
C LYS A 185 -0.85 -4.59 -3.63
N TYR A 186 -1.59 -5.59 -4.11
CA TYR A 186 -2.84 -5.40 -4.84
C TYR A 186 -3.98 -6.26 -4.28
N ILE A 187 -5.21 -5.83 -4.55
CA ILE A 187 -6.41 -6.56 -4.18
C ILE A 187 -6.59 -7.73 -5.13
N LYS A 188 -6.68 -8.96 -4.59
CA LYS A 188 -6.82 -10.18 -5.39
C LYS A 188 -8.04 -10.12 -6.30
N ALA A 189 -9.18 -9.70 -5.75
CA ALA A 189 -10.44 -9.63 -6.48
C ALA A 189 -10.37 -8.70 -7.70
N VAL A 190 -9.74 -7.53 -7.57
CA VAL A 190 -9.57 -6.58 -8.69
C VAL A 190 -8.72 -7.20 -9.80
N ALA A 191 -7.58 -7.81 -9.45
CA ALA A 191 -6.72 -8.47 -10.43
C ALA A 191 -7.39 -9.68 -11.11
N ARG A 192 -8.26 -10.39 -10.39
CA ARG A 192 -9.02 -11.57 -10.84
C ARG A 192 -10.24 -11.23 -11.69
N ASN A 193 -10.91 -10.12 -11.40
CA ASN A 193 -12.23 -9.81 -11.97
C ASN A 193 -12.15 -8.73 -13.04
N SER A 194 -10.97 -8.17 -13.29
CA SER A 194 -10.71 -7.26 -14.40
C SER A 194 -11.20 -7.86 -15.73
N SER A 195 -11.92 -7.07 -16.51
CA SER A 195 -12.52 -7.40 -17.80
C SER A 195 -11.48 -7.74 -18.88
N SER A 196 -10.25 -7.27 -18.70
CA SER A 196 -9.14 -7.45 -19.62
C SER A 196 -7.88 -7.87 -18.89
N GLN A 197 -7.12 -8.78 -19.51
CA GLN A 197 -5.79 -9.16 -19.05
C GLN A 197 -4.87 -7.94 -18.90
N TYR A 198 -5.05 -6.90 -19.73
CA TYR A 198 -4.22 -5.70 -19.67
C TYR A 198 -4.60 -4.78 -18.51
N THR A 199 -5.89 -4.68 -18.15
CA THR A 199 -6.32 -3.94 -16.95
C THR A 199 -5.72 -4.57 -15.71
N SER A 200 -5.86 -5.90 -15.56
CA SER A 200 -5.29 -6.65 -14.44
C SER A 200 -3.78 -6.44 -14.34
N ARG A 201 -3.07 -6.58 -15.47
CA ARG A 201 -1.62 -6.40 -15.55
C ARG A 201 -1.17 -4.98 -15.20
N LEU A 202 -1.84 -3.95 -15.74
CA LEU A 202 -1.55 -2.56 -15.42
C LEU A 202 -1.80 -2.27 -13.94
N TYR A 203 -2.91 -2.75 -13.39
CA TYR A 203 -3.22 -2.65 -11.97
C TYR A 203 -2.13 -3.28 -11.08
N MET A 204 -1.68 -4.49 -11.41
CA MET A 204 -0.57 -5.14 -10.70
C MET A 204 0.73 -4.32 -10.79
N ILE A 205 1.01 -3.65 -11.91
CA ILE A 205 2.23 -2.85 -12.06
C ILE A 205 2.14 -1.54 -11.27
N ILE A 206 1.07 -0.76 -11.46
CA ILE A 206 0.94 0.56 -10.83
C ILE A 206 0.87 0.46 -9.31
N THR A 207 0.39 -0.65 -8.74
CA THR A 207 0.35 -0.85 -7.28
C THR A 207 1.75 -0.92 -6.65
N ALA A 208 2.80 -1.28 -7.40
CA ALA A 208 4.19 -1.14 -6.94
C ALA A 208 4.67 0.33 -6.93
N TYR A 209 3.95 1.21 -7.60
CA TYR A 209 4.23 2.64 -7.72
C TYR A 209 3.23 3.52 -6.98
N LYS A 210 2.21 2.92 -6.35
CA LYS A 210 1.17 3.63 -5.61
C LYS A 210 1.75 4.55 -4.54
N SER A 211 2.82 4.11 -3.86
CA SER A 211 3.49 4.92 -2.86
C SER A 211 4.19 6.16 -3.44
N PHE A 212 4.64 6.07 -4.69
CA PHE A 212 5.31 7.16 -5.37
C PHE A 212 4.34 8.11 -6.10
N GLY A 213 3.07 7.74 -6.22
CA GLY A 213 2.03 8.48 -6.96
C GLY A 213 2.26 8.60 -8.47
N ARG A 214 3.38 8.09 -9.00
CA ARG A 214 3.72 8.18 -10.42
C ARG A 214 4.60 7.04 -10.91
N TRP A 215 4.43 6.68 -12.17
CA TRP A 215 5.28 5.72 -12.88
C TRP A 215 5.56 6.20 -14.30
N GLU A 216 6.81 6.47 -14.63
CA GLU A 216 7.25 6.78 -15.99
C GLU A 216 7.87 5.52 -16.62
N VAL A 217 7.46 5.21 -17.85
CA VAL A 217 7.99 4.06 -18.60
C VAL A 217 8.12 4.39 -20.08
N GLU A 218 9.20 3.90 -20.71
CA GLU A 218 9.33 3.95 -22.15
C GLU A 218 8.18 3.21 -22.83
N TYR A 219 7.59 3.79 -23.86
CA TYR A 219 6.49 3.16 -24.59
C TYR A 219 6.90 1.80 -25.16
N SER A 220 8.14 1.69 -25.67
CA SER A 220 8.68 0.44 -26.19
C SER A 220 8.78 -0.65 -25.12
N GLU A 221 9.13 -0.28 -23.89
CA GLU A 221 9.26 -1.21 -22.76
C GLU A 221 7.88 -1.63 -22.25
N LEU A 222 6.93 -0.70 -22.15
CA LEU A 222 5.55 -1.03 -21.81
C LEU A 222 4.95 -2.04 -22.79
N ARG A 223 5.22 -1.88 -24.10
CA ARG A 223 4.78 -2.85 -25.11
C ARG A 223 5.41 -4.23 -24.90
N LYS A 224 6.68 -4.32 -24.50
CA LYS A 224 7.34 -5.61 -24.19
C LYS A 224 6.73 -6.26 -22.94
N ILE A 225 6.51 -5.48 -21.89
CA ILE A 225 5.91 -5.94 -20.64
C ILE A 225 4.51 -6.52 -20.91
N LEU A 226 3.70 -5.83 -21.71
CA LEU A 226 2.33 -6.25 -22.02
C LEU A 226 2.24 -7.24 -23.20
N GLY A 227 3.36 -7.71 -23.75
CA GLY A 227 3.37 -8.73 -24.82
C GLY A 227 3.03 -8.23 -26.22
N PHE A 228 2.98 -6.91 -26.44
CA PHE A 228 2.73 -6.32 -27.76
C PHE A 228 3.99 -6.22 -28.64
N LEU A 229 5.17 -6.47 -28.07
CA LEU A 229 6.45 -6.48 -28.75
C LEU A 229 7.27 -7.69 -28.25
N ALA A 230 7.53 -8.65 -29.12
CA ALA A 230 8.23 -9.89 -28.79
C ALA A 230 9.46 -10.08 -29.68
N TYR A 231 10.53 -10.70 -29.16
CA TYR A 231 11.72 -11.01 -29.94
C TYR A 231 11.62 -12.45 -30.43
N GLU A 232 11.41 -12.61 -31.73
CA GLU A 232 11.08 -13.90 -32.32
C GLU A 232 11.82 -14.11 -33.65
N GLU A 233 11.98 -15.37 -34.02
CA GLU A 233 12.50 -15.77 -35.32
C GLU A 233 11.46 -15.45 -36.40
N VAL A 234 11.86 -14.66 -37.39
CA VAL A 234 10.99 -14.26 -38.51
C VAL A 234 11.29 -15.06 -39.77
N GLU A 235 12.57 -15.29 -40.09
CA GLU A 235 13.00 -16.05 -41.27
C GLU A 235 14.35 -16.73 -41.02
N ASN A 236 14.44 -18.06 -41.19
CA ASN A 236 15.68 -18.86 -41.24
C ASN A 236 16.81 -18.36 -40.33
N GLY A 237 16.60 -18.38 -39.01
CA GLY A 237 17.60 -17.98 -38.01
C GLY A 237 17.75 -16.48 -37.78
N LYS A 238 16.97 -15.63 -38.48
CA LYS A 238 16.92 -14.20 -38.26
C LYS A 238 15.88 -13.87 -37.20
N TRP A 239 16.33 -13.25 -36.11
CA TRP A 239 15.49 -12.81 -35.01
C TRP A 239 15.24 -11.31 -35.09
N SER A 240 14.00 -10.88 -34.84
CA SER A 240 13.67 -9.46 -34.78
C SER A 240 12.57 -9.17 -33.78
N TRP A 241 12.43 -7.90 -33.40
CA TRP A 241 11.30 -7.46 -32.59
C TRP A 241 10.06 -7.35 -33.47
N VAL A 242 9.05 -8.17 -33.18
CA VAL A 242 7.80 -8.26 -33.92
C VAL A 242 6.68 -7.62 -33.11
N GLU A 243 5.96 -6.69 -33.74
CA GLU A 243 4.73 -6.13 -33.18
C GLU A 243 3.57 -7.10 -33.38
N LYS A 244 2.88 -7.45 -32.27
CA LYS A 244 1.83 -8.48 -32.31
C LYS A 244 0.44 -7.92 -32.58
N LYS A 245 0.01 -6.95 -31.76
CA LYS A 245 -1.33 -6.37 -31.78
C LYS A 245 -1.24 -4.86 -31.54
N TYR A 246 -2.24 -4.14 -32.03
CA TYR A 246 -2.34 -2.67 -31.89
C TYR A 246 -1.03 -1.96 -32.23
N THR A 247 -0.56 -2.16 -33.47
CA THR A 247 0.70 -1.59 -33.98
C THR A 247 0.69 -0.07 -33.88
N GLU A 248 -0.43 0.55 -34.26
CA GLU A 248 -0.66 1.97 -34.08
C GLU A 248 -0.86 2.35 -32.60
N TYR A 249 -0.12 3.36 -32.13
CA TYR A 249 -0.27 3.90 -30.79
C TYR A 249 -1.72 4.31 -30.47
N ARG A 250 -2.44 4.90 -31.43
CA ARG A 250 -3.85 5.30 -31.23
C ARG A 250 -4.74 4.10 -30.85
N GLN A 251 -4.50 2.93 -31.45
CA GLN A 251 -5.26 1.73 -31.13
C GLN A 251 -4.87 1.19 -29.76
N PHE A 252 -3.58 1.15 -29.45
CA PHE A 252 -3.07 0.77 -28.14
C PHE A 252 -3.64 1.65 -27.04
N LYS A 253 -3.56 2.98 -27.19
CA LYS A 253 -4.12 3.97 -26.27
C LYS A 253 -5.60 3.69 -26.01
N ARG A 254 -6.41 3.56 -27.07
CA ARG A 254 -7.86 3.37 -26.93
C ARG A 254 -8.25 2.02 -26.33
N ARG A 255 -7.62 0.92 -26.77
CA ARG A 255 -8.03 -0.46 -26.42
C ARG A 255 -7.36 -1.01 -25.17
N VAL A 256 -6.27 -0.38 -24.72
CA VAL A 256 -5.46 -0.85 -23.60
C VAL A 256 -5.45 0.20 -22.50
N LEU A 257 -4.88 1.38 -22.76
CA LEU A 257 -4.67 2.38 -21.71
C LEU A 257 -5.98 3.01 -21.23
N ASN A 258 -6.81 3.52 -22.15
CA ASN A 258 -8.10 4.12 -21.80
C ASN A 258 -9.02 3.08 -21.15
N THR A 259 -9.15 1.89 -21.75
CA THR A 259 -9.97 0.82 -21.19
C THR A 259 -9.57 0.47 -19.75
N ALA A 260 -8.28 0.31 -19.47
CA ALA A 260 -7.81 0.02 -18.13
C ALA A 260 -7.98 1.19 -17.16
N ALA A 261 -7.76 2.43 -17.62
CA ALA A 261 -7.94 3.63 -16.80
C ALA A 261 -9.41 3.84 -16.41
N ASP A 262 -10.32 3.70 -17.38
CA ASP A 262 -11.77 3.85 -17.18
C ASP A 262 -12.30 2.76 -16.25
N GLU A 263 -11.91 1.50 -16.48
CA GLU A 263 -12.33 0.37 -15.65
C GLU A 263 -11.83 0.49 -14.20
N LEU A 264 -10.55 0.79 -13.98
CA LEU A 264 -10.02 0.93 -12.61
C LEU A 264 -10.60 2.15 -11.89
N ARG A 265 -10.90 3.24 -12.62
CA ARG A 265 -11.58 4.40 -12.05
C ARG A 265 -13.00 4.02 -11.61
N GLU A 266 -13.75 3.31 -12.44
CA GLU A 266 -15.09 2.83 -12.10
C GLU A 266 -15.06 1.90 -10.87
N LEU A 267 -14.13 0.93 -10.83
CA LEU A 267 -13.95 0.06 -9.66
C LEU A 267 -13.55 0.85 -8.40
N ALA A 268 -12.75 1.90 -8.54
CA ALA A 268 -12.38 2.75 -7.42
C ALA A 268 -13.56 3.57 -6.89
N GLU A 269 -14.40 4.12 -7.78
CA GLU A 269 -15.63 4.85 -7.44
C GLU A 269 -16.67 3.94 -6.77
N GLN A 270 -16.69 2.66 -7.13
CA GLN A 270 -17.52 1.62 -6.50
C GLN A 270 -16.95 1.10 -5.18
N GLY A 271 -15.75 1.54 -4.77
CA GLY A 271 -15.10 1.09 -3.53
C GLY A 271 -14.52 -0.33 -3.61
N GLU A 272 -14.21 -0.83 -4.81
CA GLU A 272 -13.64 -2.16 -5.04
C GLU A 272 -12.13 -2.14 -5.29
N ALA A 273 -11.62 -1.09 -5.95
CA ALA A 273 -10.20 -0.89 -6.20
C ALA A 273 -9.57 0.11 -5.24
N ASP A 274 -8.35 -0.15 -4.78
CA ASP A 274 -7.58 0.70 -3.85
C ASP A 274 -6.82 1.85 -4.51
N CYS A 275 -6.68 1.79 -5.84
CA CYS A 275 -6.11 2.88 -6.63
C CYS A 275 -6.56 2.79 -8.10
N TYR A 276 -6.47 3.91 -8.79
CA TYR A 276 -6.62 4.01 -10.23
C TYR A 276 -5.51 4.89 -10.80
N PHE A 277 -5.48 5.08 -12.12
CA PHE A 277 -4.49 5.93 -12.75
C PHE A 277 -5.06 6.82 -13.86
N GLU A 278 -4.34 7.91 -14.08
CA GLU A 278 -4.37 8.70 -15.30
C GLU A 278 -3.03 8.59 -16.01
N PHE A 279 -2.96 8.94 -17.28
CA PHE A 279 -1.70 8.89 -18.01
C PHE A 279 -1.54 10.04 -19.00
N GLN A 280 -0.27 10.38 -19.27
CA GLN A 280 0.13 11.43 -20.20
C GLN A 280 1.22 10.92 -21.13
N GLU A 281 1.14 11.33 -22.40
CA GLU A 281 2.17 11.06 -23.41
C GLU A 281 3.34 12.03 -23.30
N ILE A 282 4.56 11.50 -23.26
CA ILE A 282 5.80 12.26 -23.37
C ILE A 282 6.38 11.99 -24.76
N TYR A 283 6.46 13.04 -25.58
CA TYR A 283 7.00 12.98 -26.94
C TYR A 283 8.47 13.43 -26.98
N PRO A 284 9.25 12.94 -27.94
CA PRO A 284 10.58 13.48 -28.20
C PRO A 284 10.55 14.98 -28.48
N GLU A 285 11.66 15.67 -28.20
CA GLU A 285 11.80 17.10 -28.45
C GLU A 285 11.35 17.48 -29.88
N GLY A 286 10.51 18.51 -29.96
CA GLY A 286 9.99 19.03 -31.23
C GLY A 286 8.76 18.29 -31.79
N ARG A 287 8.28 17.19 -31.17
CA ARG A 287 7.03 16.51 -31.56
C ARG A 287 5.92 16.69 -30.52
N LYS A 288 4.68 16.79 -30.98
CA LYS A 288 3.47 16.91 -30.13
C LYS A 288 2.40 15.84 -30.42
N ASN A 289 2.66 14.95 -31.39
CA ASN A 289 1.71 13.93 -31.85
C ASN A 289 2.45 12.69 -32.38
N GLY A 290 1.70 11.61 -32.60
CA GLY A 290 2.21 10.34 -33.11
C GLY A 290 2.48 9.33 -32.01
N THR A 291 3.59 8.59 -32.12
CA THR A 291 4.02 7.61 -31.12
C THR A 291 4.81 8.32 -30.02
N PRO A 292 4.42 8.21 -28.73
CA PRO A 292 5.18 8.79 -27.65
C PRO A 292 6.48 8.02 -27.40
N GLU A 293 7.46 8.71 -26.83
CA GLU A 293 8.70 8.09 -26.34
C GLU A 293 8.43 7.38 -25.01
N LYS A 294 7.71 8.06 -24.12
CA LYS A 294 7.37 7.56 -22.78
C LYS A 294 5.93 7.84 -22.44
N ILE A 295 5.42 7.09 -21.47
CA ILE A 295 4.11 7.31 -20.86
C ILE A 295 4.34 7.55 -19.37
N LEU A 296 3.79 8.64 -18.87
CA LEU A 296 3.76 8.96 -17.45
C LEU A 296 2.38 8.59 -16.90
N PHE A 297 2.36 7.65 -15.97
CA PHE A 297 1.18 7.29 -15.19
C PHE A 297 1.16 8.12 -13.91
N THR A 298 0.04 8.76 -13.62
CA THR A 298 -0.26 9.40 -12.33
C THR A 298 -1.24 8.50 -11.59
N ILE A 299 -0.88 8.06 -10.39
CA ILE A 299 -1.60 7.05 -9.63
C ILE A 299 -2.31 7.74 -8.48
N THR A 300 -3.62 7.52 -8.37
CA THR A 300 -4.45 8.10 -7.31
C THR A 300 -4.97 6.99 -6.41
N ILE A 301 -4.79 7.17 -5.10
CA ILE A 301 -5.29 6.27 -4.08
C ILE A 301 -6.78 6.54 -3.90
N SER A 302 -7.59 5.49 -4.02
CA SER A 302 -9.04 5.59 -3.84
C SER A 302 -9.40 5.74 -2.36
N ASP A 303 -10.66 6.00 -2.07
CA ASP A 303 -11.12 6.07 -0.68
C ASP A 303 -10.99 4.72 0.04
N LEU A 304 -11.23 3.60 -0.65
CA LEU A 304 -10.90 2.26 -0.12
C LEU A 304 -9.42 2.15 0.21
N GLY A 305 -8.54 2.60 -0.68
CA GLY A 305 -7.09 2.57 -0.47
C GLY A 305 -6.67 3.40 0.75
N LYS A 306 -7.25 4.59 0.93
CA LYS A 306 -7.02 5.44 2.10
C LYS A 306 -7.49 4.75 3.37
N GLN A 307 -8.73 4.25 3.40
CA GLN A 307 -9.30 3.54 4.55
C GLN A 307 -8.41 2.36 4.97
N GLN A 308 -7.98 1.53 4.02
CA GLN A 308 -7.12 0.38 4.29
C GLN A 308 -5.73 0.77 4.80
N ASN A 309 -5.16 1.87 4.30
CA ASN A 309 -3.90 2.41 4.80
C ASN A 309 -4.05 2.92 6.25
N HIS A 310 -5.13 3.67 6.54
CA HIS A 310 -5.42 4.16 7.88
C HIS A 310 -5.62 3.02 8.88
N SER A 311 -6.43 2.00 8.54
CA SER A 311 -6.64 0.84 9.41
C SER A 311 -5.35 0.04 9.66
N ALA A 312 -4.50 -0.12 8.64
CA ALA A 312 -3.21 -0.80 8.78
C ALA A 312 -2.24 -0.04 9.69
N SER A 313 -2.19 1.29 9.57
CA SER A 313 -1.42 2.16 10.45
C SER A 313 -1.90 2.07 11.89
N HIS A 314 -3.22 2.19 12.12
CA HIS A 314 -3.81 2.08 13.44
C HIS A 314 -3.50 0.72 14.10
N ALA A 315 -3.60 -0.39 13.36
CA ALA A 315 -3.26 -1.71 13.87
C ALA A 315 -1.77 -1.84 14.25
N LYS A 316 -0.85 -1.31 13.44
CA LYS A 316 0.59 -1.27 13.76
C LYS A 316 0.86 -0.47 15.04
N LYS A 317 0.27 0.72 15.16
CA LYS A 317 0.38 1.57 16.36
C LYS A 317 -0.12 0.82 17.61
N LEU A 318 -1.26 0.13 17.53
CA LEU A 318 -1.77 -0.69 18.64
C LEU A 318 -0.84 -1.84 19.05
N ILE A 319 -0.19 -2.50 18.08
CA ILE A 319 0.81 -3.54 18.36
C ILE A 319 2.03 -2.92 19.06
N ALA A 320 2.56 -1.82 18.53
CA ALA A 320 3.71 -1.12 19.11
C ALA A 320 3.42 -0.67 20.56
N ILE A 321 2.26 -0.08 20.80
CA ILE A 321 1.78 0.27 22.14
C ILE A 321 1.72 -0.99 23.02
N THR A 322 1.13 -2.08 22.53
CA THR A 322 1.00 -3.34 23.29
C THR A 322 2.36 -3.87 23.75
N VAL A 323 3.34 -3.88 22.85
CA VAL A 323 4.72 -4.31 23.16
C VAL A 323 5.33 -3.38 24.19
N TYR A 324 5.29 -2.07 23.95
CA TYR A 324 5.87 -1.08 24.84
C TYR A 324 5.27 -1.14 26.25
N LEU A 325 3.94 -1.24 26.39
CA LEU A 325 3.28 -1.31 27.69
C LEU A 325 3.69 -2.56 28.50
N LYS A 326 3.93 -3.69 27.81
CA LYS A 326 4.41 -4.92 28.44
C LYS A 326 5.89 -4.83 28.82
N GLU A 327 6.73 -4.29 27.94
CA GLU A 327 8.17 -4.29 28.12
C GLU A 327 8.63 -3.18 29.07
N GLU A 328 8.14 -1.96 28.90
CA GLU A 328 8.63 -0.78 29.63
C GLU A 328 7.91 -0.53 30.95
N PHE A 329 6.60 -0.83 31.01
CA PHE A 329 5.78 -0.66 32.22
C PHE A 329 5.40 -1.96 32.91
N LYS A 330 5.78 -3.12 32.35
CA LYS A 330 5.51 -4.46 32.91
C LYS A 330 4.01 -4.71 33.15
N PHE A 331 3.14 -4.21 32.27
CA PHE A 331 1.70 -4.45 32.33
C PHE A 331 1.37 -5.90 31.95
N ARG A 332 0.35 -6.45 32.62
CA ARG A 332 -0.26 -7.75 32.29
C ARG A 332 -1.16 -7.59 31.07
N VAL A 333 -1.40 -8.70 30.38
CA VAL A 333 -2.29 -8.73 29.21
C VAL A 333 -3.66 -8.11 29.51
N SER A 334 -4.25 -8.41 30.67
CA SER A 334 -5.54 -7.84 31.09
C SER A 334 -5.52 -6.32 31.28
N GLU A 335 -4.41 -5.76 31.76
CA GLU A 335 -4.24 -4.31 31.98
C GLU A 335 -4.08 -3.59 30.63
N VAL A 336 -3.28 -4.15 29.72
CA VAL A 336 -3.13 -3.63 28.36
C VAL A 336 -4.47 -3.67 27.62
N SER A 337 -5.19 -4.78 27.67
CA SER A 337 -6.51 -4.89 27.06
C SER A 337 -7.53 -3.90 27.63
N GLN A 338 -7.44 -3.54 28.91
CA GLN A 338 -8.32 -2.52 29.51
C GLN A 338 -8.04 -1.11 28.96
N LEU A 339 -6.78 -0.76 28.74
CA LEU A 339 -6.40 0.53 28.16
C LEU A 339 -6.78 0.59 26.67
N LEU A 340 -6.38 -0.42 25.90
CA LEU A 340 -6.56 -0.43 24.45
C LEU A 340 -8.01 -0.54 23.98
N LYS A 341 -8.92 -1.07 24.83
CA LYS A 341 -10.36 -1.09 24.54
C LYS A 341 -10.96 0.30 24.28
N ARG A 342 -10.31 1.35 24.76
CA ARG A 342 -10.76 2.75 24.62
C ARG A 342 -9.81 3.59 23.76
N VAL A 343 -8.80 2.96 23.16
CA VAL A 343 -7.92 3.60 22.20
C VAL A 343 -8.51 3.40 20.80
N ASN A 344 -8.65 4.48 20.04
CA ASN A 344 -9.20 4.50 18.69
C ASN A 344 -8.35 5.42 17.79
N GLU A 345 -8.75 5.54 16.52
CA GLU A 345 -8.01 6.31 15.51
C GLU A 345 -7.83 7.80 15.88
N GLU A 346 -8.75 8.37 16.65
CA GLU A 346 -8.72 9.80 17.01
C GLU A 346 -7.79 10.08 18.20
N ASN A 347 -7.66 9.14 19.14
CA ASN A 347 -6.92 9.35 20.38
C ASN A 347 -5.57 8.62 20.46
N ILE A 348 -5.24 7.77 19.47
CA ILE A 348 -4.05 6.90 19.51
C ILE A 348 -2.74 7.68 19.59
N ASP A 349 -2.60 8.77 18.84
CA ASP A 349 -1.36 9.56 18.84
C ASP A 349 -1.18 10.31 20.17
N ASN A 350 -2.26 10.82 20.76
CA ASN A 350 -2.25 11.41 22.10
C ASN A 350 -1.90 10.37 23.17
N PHE A 351 -2.43 9.16 23.04
CA PHE A 351 -2.10 8.05 23.93
C PHE A 351 -0.61 7.69 23.85
N ILE A 352 -0.05 7.59 22.64
CA ILE A 352 1.38 7.34 22.40
C ILE A 352 2.25 8.46 22.99
N ALA A 353 1.91 9.72 22.73
CA ALA A 353 2.64 10.86 23.27
C ALA A 353 2.67 10.83 24.81
N LYS A 354 1.53 10.54 25.44
CA LYS A 354 1.45 10.42 26.90
C LYS A 354 2.24 9.25 27.44
N MET A 355 2.25 8.13 26.73
CA MET A 355 3.04 6.95 27.07
C MET A 355 4.53 7.28 27.20
N TYR A 356 5.09 8.00 26.22
CA TYR A 356 6.48 8.45 26.28
C TYR A 356 6.72 9.51 27.38
N GLU A 357 5.79 10.44 27.59
CA GLU A 357 5.87 11.44 28.66
C GLU A 357 5.93 10.78 30.04
N VAL A 358 5.04 9.81 30.30
CA VAL A 358 4.97 9.05 31.55
C VAL A 358 6.27 8.27 31.78
N LYS A 359 6.81 7.63 30.74
CA LYS A 359 8.10 6.92 30.84
C LYS A 359 9.21 7.88 31.26
N LYS A 360 9.36 8.99 30.54
CA LYS A 360 10.39 10.01 30.81
C LYS A 360 10.24 10.61 32.21
N TYR A 361 9.00 10.80 32.68
CA TYR A 361 8.73 11.27 34.04
C TYR A 361 9.18 10.25 35.10
N ILE A 362 8.86 8.96 34.90
CA ILE A 362 9.29 7.88 35.80
C ILE A 362 10.82 7.73 35.81
N GLU A 363 11.49 7.92 34.68
CA GLU A 363 12.96 7.90 34.64
C GLU A 363 13.57 9.08 35.41
N LYS A 364 13.03 10.28 35.23
CA LYS A 364 13.59 11.51 35.83
C LYS A 364 13.26 11.66 37.33
N LYS A 365 12.07 11.23 37.76
CA LYS A 365 11.56 11.43 39.13
C LYS A 365 11.17 10.13 39.84
N GLY A 366 11.63 8.98 39.33
CA GLY A 366 11.19 7.66 39.76
C GLY A 366 11.47 7.30 41.22
N SER A 367 12.40 7.98 41.89
CA SER A 367 12.63 7.82 43.33
C SER A 367 11.47 8.30 44.19
N ASN A 368 10.63 9.21 43.67
CA ASN A 368 9.47 9.77 44.37
C ASN A 368 8.16 9.04 44.05
N ILE A 369 8.22 7.97 43.24
CA ILE A 369 7.04 7.22 42.78
C ILE A 369 7.07 5.84 43.45
N ALA A 370 6.22 5.65 44.46
CA ALA A 370 6.16 4.42 45.25
C ALA A 370 5.80 3.19 44.40
N ASP A 371 4.83 3.33 43.49
CA ASP A 371 4.44 2.29 42.54
C ASP A 371 4.40 2.86 41.12
N LYS A 372 5.51 2.65 40.42
CA LYS A 372 5.73 3.14 39.04
C LYS A 372 4.72 2.53 38.06
N LYS A 373 4.35 1.27 38.27
CA LYS A 373 3.41 0.55 37.39
C LYS A 373 2.00 1.10 37.57
N LYS A 374 1.53 1.25 38.81
CA LYS A 374 0.22 1.82 39.12
C LYS A 374 0.11 3.28 38.69
N TYR A 375 1.18 4.06 38.87
CA TYR A 375 1.26 5.43 38.39
C TYR A 375 1.10 5.48 36.87
N ALA A 376 1.89 4.69 36.13
CA ALA A 376 1.81 4.66 34.67
C ALA A 376 0.42 4.26 34.17
N PHE A 377 -0.18 3.23 34.78
CA PHE A 377 -1.51 2.76 34.40
C PHE A 377 -2.58 3.84 34.61
N THR A 378 -2.51 4.55 35.74
CA THR A 378 -3.45 5.63 36.07
C THR A 378 -3.28 6.82 35.14
N ALA A 379 -2.04 7.23 34.88
CA ALA A 379 -1.74 8.37 34.01
C ALA A 379 -2.20 8.13 32.55
N LEU A 380 -1.96 6.92 32.03
CA LEU A 380 -2.40 6.52 30.69
C LEU A 380 -3.93 6.41 30.59
N ARG A 381 -4.59 5.88 31.63
CA ARG A 381 -6.06 5.81 31.67
C ARG A 381 -6.70 7.20 31.72
N ASN A 382 -6.08 8.14 32.43
CA ASN A 382 -6.61 9.49 32.56
C ASN A 382 -6.56 10.24 31.23
N VAL A 383 -5.51 10.08 30.42
CA VAL A 383 -5.43 10.77 29.12
C VAL A 383 -6.57 10.41 28.18
N ILE A 384 -7.03 9.15 28.23
CA ILE A 384 -8.20 8.69 27.46
C ILE A 384 -9.47 9.39 27.98
N SER A 385 -9.59 9.52 29.30
CA SER A 385 -10.77 10.13 29.93
C SER A 385 -10.81 11.65 29.69
N ASP A 386 -9.66 12.32 29.77
CA ASP A 386 -9.51 13.76 29.51
C ASP A 386 -9.84 14.07 28.03
N TYR A 387 -9.41 13.22 27.10
CA TYR A 387 -9.71 13.37 25.67
C TYR A 387 -11.20 13.18 25.36
N GLU A 388 -11.85 12.18 25.98
CA GLU A 388 -13.31 11.97 25.85
C GLU A 388 -14.12 13.16 26.41
N GLU A 389 -13.66 13.81 27.48
CA GLU A 389 -14.30 15.01 28.02
C GLU A 389 -14.17 16.21 27.07
N VAL A 390 -12.99 16.41 26.46
CA VAL A 390 -12.77 17.48 25.48
C VAL A 390 -13.68 17.32 24.26
N ILE A 391 -13.76 16.12 23.67
CA ILE A 391 -14.66 15.84 22.54
C ILE A 391 -16.12 16.08 22.93
N ALA A 392 -16.53 15.67 24.12
CA ALA A 392 -17.91 15.87 24.59
C ALA A 392 -18.26 17.36 24.79
N GLU A 393 -17.28 18.21 25.12
CA GLU A 393 -17.47 19.67 25.15
C GLU A 393 -17.48 20.31 23.77
N GLU A 394 -16.68 19.78 22.84
CA GLU A 394 -16.56 20.27 21.46
C GLU A 394 -17.83 19.97 20.65
N ILE A 395 -18.39 18.76 20.77
CA ILE A 395 -19.69 18.39 20.21
C ILE A 395 -20.80 19.31 20.75
N LYS A 396 -20.81 19.61 22.05
CA LYS A 396 -21.78 20.56 22.65
C LYS A 396 -21.61 21.99 22.14
N ARG A 397 -20.40 22.38 21.74
CA ARG A 397 -20.11 23.70 21.13
C ARG A 397 -20.53 23.73 19.67
N GLU A 398 -20.27 22.68 18.90
CA GLU A 398 -20.69 22.57 17.51
C GLU A 398 -22.21 22.51 17.38
N GLU A 399 -22.91 21.75 18.24
CA GLU A 399 -24.37 21.75 18.32
C GLU A 399 -24.93 23.14 18.64
N LYS A 400 -24.25 23.90 19.51
CA LYS A 400 -24.59 25.31 19.81
C LYS A 400 -24.28 26.26 18.65
N MET A 401 -23.22 26.01 17.88
CA MET A 401 -22.83 26.83 16.73
C MET A 401 -23.71 26.57 15.52
N GLN A 402 -24.11 25.33 15.23
CA GLN A 402 -25.05 24.99 14.16
C GLN A 402 -26.44 25.60 14.40
N LEU A 403 -26.85 25.75 15.66
CA LEU A 403 -28.04 26.52 16.04
C LEU A 403 -27.91 28.03 15.76
N HIS A 404 -26.69 28.57 15.69
CA HIS A 404 -26.42 30.00 15.50
C HIS A 404 -26.03 30.36 14.05
N GLU A 405 -25.51 29.41 13.27
CA GLU A 405 -25.11 29.58 11.86
C GLU A 405 -26.29 29.62 10.87
N SER A 406 -27.50 29.30 11.32
CA SER A 406 -28.72 29.36 10.51
C SER A 406 -29.29 30.77 10.30
N GLU A 407 -28.69 31.83 10.88
CA GLU A 407 -29.26 33.18 10.85
C GLU A 407 -28.43 34.31 10.20
N MET A 408 -27.20 34.12 9.69
CA MET A 408 -26.48 35.25 9.05
C MET A 408 -25.55 34.92 7.86
N PRO A 409 -25.34 35.89 6.92
CA PRO A 409 -24.77 35.65 5.59
C PRO A 409 -23.23 35.67 5.55
N LEU A 410 -22.67 34.86 4.64
CA LEU A 410 -21.25 34.67 4.39
C LEU A 410 -20.53 35.94 3.88
N ASP A 411 -19.44 36.30 4.55
CA ASP A 411 -18.29 36.90 3.88
C ASP A 411 -16.99 36.53 4.64
N ARG A 412 -16.15 35.65 4.06
CA ARG A 412 -14.85 35.25 4.65
C ARG A 412 -13.71 35.89 3.86
N LYS A 413 -13.06 36.89 4.48
CA LYS A 413 -11.76 37.42 4.05
C LYS A 413 -10.63 36.44 4.39
N LYS A 414 -9.73 36.25 3.42
CA LYS A 414 -8.42 35.59 3.57
C LYS A 414 -7.43 36.53 4.26
N SER A 415 -6.64 35.99 5.19
CA SER A 415 -5.33 36.55 5.55
C SER A 415 -4.41 35.46 6.10
N SER A 416 -3.22 35.27 5.52
CA SER A 416 -1.97 35.10 6.27
C SER A 416 -0.77 35.08 5.32
N SER A 417 0.34 35.63 5.80
CA SER A 417 1.63 35.85 5.12
C SER A 417 2.34 34.57 4.68
N SER A 418 2.75 34.52 3.41
CA SER A 418 3.55 33.44 2.81
C SER A 418 5.03 33.60 3.15
N SER A 419 5.67 32.53 3.61
CA SER A 419 7.14 32.40 3.69
C SER A 419 7.71 32.08 2.30
N GLN A 420 8.98 32.43 2.05
CA GLN A 420 9.64 32.11 0.77
C GLN A 420 9.87 30.61 0.56
N TRP A 421 9.81 29.82 1.63
CA TRP A 421 10.00 28.36 1.60
C TRP A 421 8.71 27.57 1.41
N ASP A 422 7.56 28.25 1.45
CA ASP A 422 6.26 27.61 1.30
C ASP A 422 6.14 26.98 -0.10
N ASN A 423 5.63 25.75 -0.16
CA ASN A 423 5.49 24.92 -1.36
C ASN A 423 6.79 24.50 -2.07
N MET A 424 7.97 24.66 -1.44
CA MET A 424 9.23 24.18 -2.03
C MET A 424 9.39 22.66 -1.92
N SER A 425 9.98 22.04 -2.96
CA SER A 425 10.27 20.61 -3.01
C SER A 425 11.67 20.31 -2.48
N PHE A 426 11.86 19.15 -1.84
CA PHE A 426 13.20 18.67 -1.46
C PHE A 426 14.09 18.32 -2.66
N THR A 427 13.52 18.26 -3.87
CA THR A 427 14.30 18.14 -5.12
C THR A 427 14.90 19.46 -5.59
N ASP A 428 14.52 20.60 -4.99
CA ASP A 428 15.14 21.89 -5.27
C ASP A 428 16.64 21.84 -4.89
N PRO A 429 17.54 22.44 -5.70
CA PRO A 429 18.99 22.40 -5.44
C PRO A 429 19.38 22.82 -4.02
N ALA A 430 18.65 23.76 -3.41
CA ALA A 430 18.93 24.22 -2.04
C ALA A 430 18.79 23.11 -0.98
N PHE A 431 17.91 22.13 -1.21
CA PHE A 431 17.65 21.03 -0.29
C PHE A 431 18.30 19.72 -0.75
N ARG A 432 18.29 19.46 -2.06
CA ARG A 432 18.72 18.19 -2.65
C ARG A 432 20.14 17.82 -2.25
N ASP A 433 21.09 18.75 -2.34
CA ASP A 433 22.51 18.47 -2.11
C ASP A 433 22.78 18.19 -0.63
N ILE A 434 22.15 18.95 0.26
CA ILE A 434 22.30 18.81 1.72
C ILE A 434 21.63 17.52 2.21
N LEU A 435 20.42 17.21 1.73
CA LEU A 435 19.71 15.98 2.10
C LEU A 435 20.37 14.73 1.51
N THR A 436 20.86 14.80 0.27
CA THR A 436 21.63 13.70 -0.35
C THR A 436 22.94 13.46 0.39
N SER A 437 23.62 14.51 0.85
CA SER A 437 24.85 14.39 1.64
C SER A 437 24.59 13.85 3.05
N SER A 438 23.46 14.22 3.66
CA SER A 438 23.11 13.81 5.03
C SER A 438 22.63 12.36 5.09
N PHE A 439 21.81 11.93 4.13
CA PHE A 439 21.15 10.62 4.17
C PHE A 439 21.69 9.63 3.12
N GLY A 440 22.50 10.08 2.16
CA GLY A 440 22.93 9.28 1.02
C GLY A 440 21.88 9.21 -0.09
N ALA A 441 22.35 9.06 -1.33
CA ALA A 441 21.51 9.13 -2.54
C ALA A 441 20.38 8.10 -2.58
N ARG A 442 20.61 6.89 -2.04
CA ARG A 442 19.60 5.82 -2.01
C ARG A 442 18.42 6.19 -1.09
N ILE A 443 18.72 6.65 0.13
CA ILE A 443 17.70 7.02 1.12
C ILE A 443 16.96 8.28 0.65
N PHE A 444 17.69 9.27 0.12
CA PHE A 444 17.06 10.47 -0.47
C PHE A 444 16.05 10.10 -1.56
N THR A 445 16.45 9.23 -2.50
CA THR A 445 15.58 8.80 -3.60
C THR A 445 14.37 8.01 -3.10
N MET A 446 14.54 7.16 -2.09
CA MET A 446 13.45 6.32 -1.58
C MET A 446 12.44 7.10 -0.75
N TYR A 447 12.89 8.01 0.12
CA TYR A 447 12.04 8.59 1.17
C TYR A 447 11.85 10.10 1.04
N PHE A 448 12.87 10.86 0.61
CA PHE A 448 12.86 12.32 0.68
C PHE A 448 12.54 13.02 -0.64
N MET A 449 12.70 12.34 -1.79
CA MET A 449 12.55 12.93 -3.13
C MET A 449 11.15 13.49 -3.42
N GLN A 450 10.13 13.04 -2.67
CA GLN A 450 8.74 13.47 -2.86
C GLN A 450 8.22 14.32 -1.71
N VAL A 451 9.08 14.64 -0.75
CA VAL A 451 8.73 15.50 0.37
C VAL A 451 8.78 16.96 -0.10
N ARG A 452 7.77 17.72 0.29
CA ARG A 452 7.68 19.16 0.02
C ARG A 452 7.34 19.91 1.30
N ILE A 453 7.79 21.14 1.39
CA ILE A 453 7.45 22.05 2.48
C ILE A 453 6.06 22.63 2.17
N VAL A 454 5.10 22.41 3.07
CA VAL A 454 3.77 23.02 2.97
C VAL A 454 3.84 24.44 3.51
N SER A 455 4.44 24.60 4.69
CA SER A 455 4.56 25.88 5.34
C SER A 455 5.77 25.94 6.28
N PHE A 456 6.36 27.12 6.40
CA PHE A 456 7.36 27.42 7.44
C PHE A 456 7.03 28.71 8.20
N HIS A 457 6.59 28.57 9.45
CA HIS A 457 6.21 29.70 10.30
C HIS A 457 6.66 29.47 11.75
N ASN A 458 7.27 30.50 12.36
CA ASN A 458 7.72 30.49 13.76
C ASN A 458 8.64 29.32 14.14
N GLY A 459 9.43 28.81 13.20
CA GLY A 459 10.34 27.67 13.44
C GLY A 459 9.66 26.30 13.35
N VAL A 460 8.37 26.22 13.00
CA VAL A 460 7.69 24.97 12.71
C VAL A 460 7.67 24.75 11.20
N VAL A 461 8.17 23.60 10.76
CA VAL A 461 8.11 23.17 9.35
C VAL A 461 7.01 22.13 9.21
N LEU A 462 6.01 22.40 8.39
CA LEU A 462 5.04 21.39 7.98
C LEU A 462 5.52 20.77 6.66
N LEU A 463 5.86 19.48 6.70
CA LEU A 463 6.26 18.72 5.52
C LEU A 463 5.08 17.92 5.01
N HIS A 464 4.80 18.06 3.73
CA HIS A 464 3.92 17.11 3.06
C HIS A 464 4.73 15.90 2.67
N ILE A 465 4.30 14.75 3.18
CA ILE A 465 4.94 13.47 3.00
C ILE A 465 3.97 12.56 2.25
N PRO A 466 4.44 11.86 1.19
CA PRO A 466 3.55 11.07 0.35
C PRO A 466 2.92 9.87 1.08
N HIS A 467 3.64 9.26 2.03
CA HIS A 467 3.18 8.11 2.82
C HIS A 467 3.67 8.17 4.26
N GLU A 468 2.87 7.63 5.18
CA GLU A 468 3.28 7.46 6.58
C GLU A 468 4.56 6.60 6.71
N GLU A 469 4.86 5.73 5.74
CA GLU A 469 6.12 4.98 5.70
C GLU A 469 7.37 5.87 5.70
N VAL A 470 7.28 7.09 5.17
CA VAL A 470 8.39 8.05 5.16
C VAL A 470 8.52 8.72 6.53
N SER A 471 7.42 9.10 7.19
CA SER A 471 7.47 9.59 8.58
C SER A 471 7.92 8.48 9.53
N ASP A 472 7.39 7.27 9.37
CA ASP A 472 7.79 6.07 10.11
C ASP A 472 9.28 5.79 9.91
N TYR A 473 9.81 5.92 8.70
CA TYR A 473 11.23 5.75 8.43
C TYR A 473 12.08 6.82 9.13
N ILE A 474 11.64 8.09 9.09
CA ILE A 474 12.33 9.21 9.74
C ILE A 474 12.35 9.01 11.26
N ASP A 475 11.23 8.59 11.84
CA ASP A 475 11.07 8.44 13.29
C ASP A 475 11.71 7.15 13.81
N SER A 476 11.50 6.01 13.13
CA SER A 476 12.01 4.69 13.55
C SER A 476 13.52 4.56 13.43
N ASN A 477 14.15 5.33 12.52
CA ASN A 477 15.61 5.33 12.37
C ASN A 477 16.28 6.51 13.08
N ASN A 478 15.54 7.23 13.94
CA ASN A 478 16.05 8.40 14.69
C ASN A 478 16.64 9.50 13.78
N LEU A 479 16.17 9.57 12.53
CA LEU A 479 16.65 10.50 11.50
C LEU A 479 16.03 11.88 11.64
N LEU A 480 15.02 12.05 12.49
CA LEU A 480 14.35 13.33 12.74
C LEU A 480 15.32 14.42 13.18
N ALA A 481 16.28 14.10 14.05
CA ALA A 481 17.31 15.05 14.51
C ALA A 481 18.21 15.48 13.34
N GLN A 482 18.64 14.51 12.53
CA GLN A 482 19.48 14.76 11.37
C GLN A 482 18.74 15.56 10.29
N LEU A 483 17.45 15.30 10.09
CA LEU A 483 16.60 16.04 9.15
C LEU A 483 16.40 17.48 9.60
N LYS A 484 16.18 17.68 10.90
CA LYS A 484 16.06 19.00 11.51
C LYS A 484 17.35 19.80 11.39
N ASP A 485 18.51 19.19 11.59
CA ASP A 485 19.81 19.84 11.41
C ASP A 485 20.07 20.21 9.94
N ALA A 486 19.80 19.27 9.03
CA ALA A 486 19.92 19.49 7.59
C ALA A 486 19.04 20.66 7.11
N LEU A 487 17.75 20.67 7.48
CA LEU A 487 16.85 21.76 7.11
C LEU A 487 17.18 23.07 7.82
N SER A 488 17.70 23.02 9.06
CA SER A 488 18.09 24.23 9.79
C SER A 488 19.26 24.96 9.14
N SER A 489 20.11 24.24 8.41
CA SER A 489 21.22 24.83 7.64
C SER A 489 20.76 25.66 6.43
N VAL A 490 19.53 25.44 5.95
CA VAL A 490 18.95 26.13 4.79
C VAL A 490 17.91 27.16 5.20
N MET A 491 17.01 26.80 6.13
CA MET A 491 15.82 27.58 6.46
C MET A 491 15.97 28.43 7.74
N GLY A 492 17.09 28.27 8.46
CA GLY A 492 17.29 28.85 9.79
C GLY A 492 16.74 27.96 10.91
N LYS A 493 16.68 28.46 12.15
CA LYS A 493 16.39 27.64 13.33
C LYS A 493 15.00 26.96 13.28
N ILE A 494 14.99 25.63 13.21
CA ILE A 494 13.77 24.82 13.30
C ILE A 494 13.55 24.37 14.75
N GLN A 495 12.32 24.46 15.24
CA GLN A 495 11.86 24.03 16.57
C GLN A 495 11.20 22.65 16.50
N SER A 496 10.31 22.43 15.54
CA SER A 496 9.65 21.14 15.28
C SER A 496 9.41 20.93 13.78
N ILE A 497 9.25 19.67 13.41
CA ILE A 497 8.84 19.23 12.08
C ILE A 497 7.54 18.46 12.28
N ASP A 498 6.50 18.89 11.57
CA ASP A 498 5.20 18.22 11.55
C ASP A 498 4.96 17.64 10.15
N TYR A 499 4.10 16.62 10.07
CA TYR A 499 3.83 15.90 8.84
C TYR A 499 2.37 16.07 8.41
N LEU A 500 2.18 16.43 7.14
CA LEU A 500 0.91 16.34 6.43
C LEU A 500 1.01 15.14 5.48
N ILE A 501 0.33 14.05 5.80
CA ILE A 501 0.33 12.84 4.98
C ILE A 501 -0.68 13.03 3.83
N GLY A 502 -0.24 12.85 2.58
CA GLY A 502 -1.07 13.14 1.41
C GLY A 502 -0.59 12.54 0.10
#